data_AF-A0A944RKB9-F1
#
_entry.id   AF-A0A944RKB9-F1
#
_cell.length_a   1.000
_cell.length_b   1.000
_cell.length_c   1.000
_cell.angle_alpha   90.00
_cell.angle_beta   90.00
_cell.angle_gamma   90.00
#
_symmetry.space_group_name_H-M   'P 1'
#
loop_
_entity.id
_entity.type
_entity.pdbx_description
1 polymer ?
#
loop_
_entity_poly.entity_id
_entity_poly.type
_entity_poly.pdbx_seq_one_letter_code
_entity_poly.pdbx_strand_id
1 'polypeptide(L)'
;NHLGLSTHDVLAAAGTKWNFLGFEPGLVGGHCIGVDPFYLAHLASEMGHHPEVILAGRKINDGMAEFIAGRIGERLSEAPGSSQATRILVLGLTFKENVPDLRNTKVVDLISALKAQGHDVDVHDAIADATEAERLFGLTLLDGLDGSEPYDSVIGAVCHDDYAAFSNDTLTLMVKPDGLIVDLKGMWRALDLGSDVKRMEI
;
A
#
# COMPACT_ATOMS: atom_id res chain seq x y z
N ASN A 1 12.92 -6.69 5.18
CA ASN A 1 12.96 -7.23 3.79
C ASN A 1 14.29 -7.83 3.31
N HIS A 2 15.49 -7.28 3.58
CA HIS A 2 16.77 -7.95 3.22
C HIS A 2 17.41 -8.76 4.35
N LEU A 3 17.18 -8.35 5.60
CA LEU A 3 17.75 -8.99 6.79
C LEU A 3 16.84 -10.08 7.40
N GLY A 4 15.70 -10.38 6.77
CA GLY A 4 14.74 -11.35 7.31
C GLY A 4 14.05 -10.94 8.61
N LEU A 5 14.06 -9.64 8.97
CA LEU A 5 13.41 -9.10 10.17
C LEU A 5 12.08 -8.41 9.81
N SER A 6 11.08 -8.53 10.70
CA SER A 6 9.82 -7.79 10.60
C SER A 6 10.03 -6.32 11.01
N THR A 7 9.65 -5.40 10.13
CA THR A 7 9.73 -3.95 10.36
C THR A 7 8.93 -3.56 11.60
N HIS A 8 7.74 -4.15 11.77
CA HIS A 8 6.90 -3.85 12.91
C HIS A 8 7.46 -4.32 14.25
N ASP A 9 8.14 -5.47 14.31
CA ASP A 9 8.76 -5.93 15.56
C ASP A 9 9.92 -5.02 15.98
N VAL A 10 10.67 -4.52 14.98
CA VAL A 10 11.72 -3.50 15.19
C VAL A 10 11.10 -2.21 15.74
N LEU A 11 9.99 -1.74 15.15
CA LEU A 11 9.29 -0.54 15.61
C LEU A 11 8.67 -0.72 17.01
N ALA A 12 8.09 -1.88 17.30
CA ALA A 12 7.56 -2.20 18.63
C ALA A 12 8.67 -2.19 19.69
N ALA A 13 9.83 -2.76 19.39
CA ALA A 13 10.99 -2.72 20.27
C ALA A 13 11.52 -1.28 20.45
N ALA A 14 11.59 -0.49 19.38
CA ALA A 14 12.00 0.91 19.43
C ALA A 14 11.01 1.78 20.25
N GLY A 15 9.71 1.50 20.15
CA GLY A 15 8.65 2.14 20.92
C GLY A 15 8.76 1.98 22.44
N THR A 16 9.60 1.05 22.93
CA THR A 16 9.90 0.94 24.37
C THR A 16 10.73 2.11 24.91
N LYS A 17 11.28 2.98 24.05
CA LYS A 17 12.11 4.13 24.44
C LYS A 17 11.26 5.37 24.66
N TRP A 18 11.59 6.10 25.73
CA TRP A 18 10.82 7.27 26.21
C TRP A 18 10.69 8.42 25.19
N ASN A 19 11.59 8.49 24.20
CA ASN A 19 11.62 9.55 23.19
C ASN A 19 11.28 9.05 21.77
N PHE A 20 10.73 7.86 21.63
CA PHE A 20 10.36 7.33 20.32
C PHE A 20 9.00 7.87 19.87
N LEU A 21 8.93 8.36 18.63
CA LEU A 21 7.69 8.75 17.97
C LEU A 21 7.27 7.62 17.04
N GLY A 22 6.10 7.02 17.31
CA GLY A 22 5.61 5.83 16.64
C GLY A 22 5.03 6.09 15.25
N PHE A 23 5.90 6.38 14.28
CA PHE A 23 5.51 6.41 12.87
C PHE A 23 5.56 5.01 12.25
N GLU A 24 4.60 4.72 11.40
CA GLU A 24 4.50 3.44 10.70
C GLU A 24 4.83 3.58 9.20
N PRO A 25 5.37 2.54 8.57
CA PRO A 25 5.52 2.49 7.12
C PRO A 25 4.17 2.62 6.41
N GLY A 26 4.21 3.16 5.20
CA GLY A 26 3.03 3.29 4.35
C GLY A 26 3.25 4.27 3.21
N LEU A 27 2.17 4.55 2.50
CA LEU A 27 2.13 5.51 1.41
C LEU A 27 1.71 6.89 1.96
N VAL A 28 2.64 7.85 1.94
CA VAL A 28 2.44 9.17 2.57
C VAL A 28 1.67 10.10 1.63
N GLY A 29 0.35 10.07 1.73
CA GLY A 29 -0.56 10.91 0.96
C GLY A 29 -1.05 12.17 1.68
N GLY A 30 -2.13 12.74 1.15
CA GLY A 30 -2.77 13.95 1.69
C GLY A 30 -2.01 15.24 1.38
N HIS A 31 -2.63 16.39 1.66
CA HIS A 31 -2.06 17.69 1.32
C HIS A 31 -0.93 18.11 2.25
N CYS A 32 -1.14 18.07 3.58
CA CYS A 32 -0.23 18.72 4.52
C CYS A 32 1.16 18.09 4.47
N ILE A 33 1.24 16.76 4.61
CA ILE A 33 2.54 16.07 4.58
C ILE A 33 3.09 16.04 3.15
N GLY A 34 2.21 15.86 2.15
CA GLY A 34 2.51 15.82 0.73
C GLY A 34 3.21 17.07 0.17
N VAL A 35 2.78 18.25 0.63
CA VAL A 35 3.06 19.52 -0.06
C VAL A 35 3.77 20.53 0.84
N ASP A 36 3.35 20.68 2.10
CA ASP A 36 3.90 21.70 3.00
C ASP A 36 5.43 21.64 3.17
N PRO A 37 6.07 20.46 3.22
CA PRO A 37 7.53 20.39 3.33
C PRO A 37 8.24 20.99 2.12
N PHE A 38 7.64 20.96 0.92
CA PHE A 38 8.22 21.62 -0.26
C PHE A 38 8.16 23.15 -0.15
N TYR A 39 7.05 23.71 0.35
CA TYR A 39 6.96 25.15 0.59
C TYR A 39 8.00 25.61 1.61
N LEU A 40 8.15 24.89 2.72
CA LEU A 40 9.15 25.20 3.73
C LEU A 40 10.57 25.07 3.18
N ALA A 41 10.85 24.01 2.40
CA ALA A 41 12.16 23.81 1.79
C ALA A 41 12.49 24.91 0.77
N HIS A 42 11.51 25.36 -0.01
CA HIS A 42 11.67 26.46 -0.95
C HIS A 42 12.03 27.75 -0.21
N LEU A 43 11.24 28.15 0.79
CA LEU A 43 11.50 29.35 1.59
C LEU A 43 12.86 29.29 2.31
N ALA A 44 13.21 28.12 2.88
CA ALA A 44 14.51 27.92 3.51
C ALA A 44 15.66 28.16 2.51
N SER A 45 15.51 27.65 1.28
CA SER A 45 16.50 27.84 0.21
C SER A 45 16.64 29.30 -0.22
N GLU A 46 15.53 30.03 -0.33
CA GLU A 46 15.54 31.48 -0.61
C GLU A 46 16.25 32.29 0.48
N MET A 47 16.18 31.84 1.73
CA MET A 47 16.90 32.44 2.86
C MET A 47 18.36 31.98 2.99
N GLY A 48 18.87 31.17 2.06
CA GLY A 48 20.25 30.67 2.08
C GLY A 48 20.49 29.46 3.00
N HIS A 49 19.43 28.77 3.44
CA HIS A 49 19.53 27.51 4.17
C HIS A 49 19.43 26.30 3.22
N HIS A 50 19.95 25.16 3.65
CA HIS A 50 19.91 23.90 2.90
C HIS A 50 19.02 22.87 3.63
N PRO A 51 17.74 22.70 3.23
CA PRO A 51 16.77 21.85 3.93
C PRO A 51 16.92 20.37 3.56
N GLU A 52 18.13 19.81 3.70
CA GLU A 52 18.47 18.47 3.21
C GLU A 52 17.61 17.36 3.83
N VAL A 53 17.33 17.43 5.14
CA VAL A 53 16.50 16.44 5.84
C VAL A 53 15.08 16.40 5.30
N ILE A 54 14.50 17.58 5.02
CA ILE A 54 13.14 17.69 4.47
C ILE A 54 13.09 17.07 3.07
N LEU A 55 14.04 17.47 2.21
CA LEU A 55 14.08 17.00 0.82
C LEU A 55 14.40 15.50 0.72
N ALA A 56 15.27 14.98 1.58
CA ALA A 56 15.55 13.55 1.66
C ALA A 56 14.32 12.75 2.09
N GLY A 57 13.60 13.22 3.12
CA GLY A 57 12.35 12.60 3.55
C GLY A 57 11.29 12.59 2.45
N ARG A 58 11.14 13.70 1.71
CA ARG A 58 10.25 13.76 0.55
C ARG A 58 10.63 12.77 -0.54
N LYS A 59 11.90 12.75 -0.93
CA LYS A 59 12.41 11.83 -1.96
C LYS A 59 12.12 10.37 -1.61
N ILE A 60 12.30 9.98 -0.35
CA ILE A 60 12.00 8.62 0.11
C ILE A 60 10.50 8.35 0.00
N ASN A 61 9.65 9.24 0.55
CA ASN A 61 8.20 9.08 0.54
C ASN A 61 7.62 9.01 -0.88
N ASP A 62 8.10 9.86 -1.79
CA ASP A 62 7.64 9.92 -3.17
C ASP A 62 8.06 8.67 -3.98
N GLY A 63 9.15 8.00 -3.58
CA GLY A 63 9.60 6.76 -4.20
C GLY A 63 8.96 5.48 -3.66
N MET A 64 8.14 5.56 -2.60
CA MET A 64 7.63 4.37 -1.93
C MET A 64 6.70 3.54 -2.82
N ALA A 65 5.85 4.17 -3.64
CA ALA A 65 4.92 3.43 -4.51
C ALA A 65 5.67 2.52 -5.51
N GLU A 66 6.68 3.05 -6.20
CA GLU A 66 7.51 2.29 -7.14
C GLU A 66 8.30 1.19 -6.45
N PHE A 67 8.88 1.51 -5.27
CA PHE A 67 9.60 0.52 -4.47
C PHE A 67 8.69 -0.67 -4.10
N ILE A 68 7.49 -0.38 -3.59
CA ILE A 68 6.50 -1.40 -3.19
C ILE A 68 6.09 -2.24 -4.40
N ALA A 69 5.71 -1.61 -5.52
CA ALA A 69 5.36 -2.31 -6.75
C ALA A 69 6.48 -3.25 -7.22
N GLY A 70 7.73 -2.78 -7.22
CA GLY A 70 8.89 -3.60 -7.60
C GLY A 70 9.05 -4.85 -6.72
N ARG A 71 8.88 -4.71 -5.40
CA ARG A 71 8.93 -5.85 -4.46
C ARG A 71 7.79 -6.85 -4.67
N ILE A 72 6.60 -6.36 -5.01
CA ILE A 72 5.46 -7.22 -5.36
C ILE A 72 5.75 -7.98 -6.65
N GLY A 73 6.22 -7.30 -7.70
CA GLY A 73 6.59 -7.91 -8.97
C GLY A 73 7.67 -8.98 -8.83
N GLU A 74 8.71 -8.74 -8.02
CA GLU A 74 9.73 -9.74 -7.68
C GLU A 74 9.11 -11.00 -7.05
N ARG A 75 8.25 -10.84 -6.03
CA ARG A 75 7.60 -11.96 -5.34
C ARG A 75 6.65 -12.75 -6.23
N LEU A 76 5.95 -12.09 -7.15
CA LEU A 76 5.08 -12.74 -8.13
C LEU A 76 5.89 -13.50 -9.18
N SER A 77 7.06 -12.99 -9.56
CA SER A 77 7.95 -13.61 -10.55
C SER A 77 8.59 -14.91 -10.05
N GLU A 78 8.77 -15.05 -8.74
CA GLU A 78 9.30 -16.28 -8.10
C GLU A 78 8.34 -17.48 -8.18
N ALA A 79 7.07 -17.27 -8.56
CA ALA A 79 6.10 -18.34 -8.71
C ALA A 79 6.37 -19.19 -9.99
N PRO A 80 6.32 -20.53 -9.91
CA PRO A 80 6.47 -21.38 -11.10
C PRO A 80 5.40 -21.05 -12.16
N GLY A 81 5.81 -20.68 -13.37
CA GLY A 81 4.90 -20.32 -14.48
C GLY A 81 4.62 -18.83 -14.65
N SER A 82 5.38 -17.95 -13.99
CA SER A 82 5.24 -16.48 -13.91
C SER A 82 5.40 -15.67 -15.22
N SER A 83 5.24 -16.27 -16.39
CA SER A 83 5.32 -15.56 -17.67
C SER A 83 4.05 -14.77 -18.05
N GLN A 84 3.09 -14.60 -17.14
CA GLN A 84 1.80 -13.96 -17.44
C GLN A 84 1.55 -12.73 -16.56
N ALA A 85 0.87 -11.75 -17.15
CA ALA A 85 0.19 -10.69 -16.44
C ALA A 85 -0.68 -11.31 -15.32
N THR A 86 -0.38 -10.96 -14.08
CA THR A 86 -1.11 -11.44 -12.91
C THR A 86 -2.28 -10.53 -12.61
N ARG A 87 -3.38 -11.09 -12.11
CA ARG A 87 -4.51 -10.33 -11.58
C ARG A 87 -4.24 -9.95 -10.13
N ILE A 88 -4.31 -8.66 -9.84
CA ILE A 88 -4.05 -8.09 -8.52
C ILE A 88 -5.29 -7.32 -8.07
N LEU A 89 -5.72 -7.58 -6.84
CA LEU A 89 -6.75 -6.80 -6.17
C LEU A 89 -6.10 -5.82 -5.20
N VAL A 90 -6.40 -4.53 -5.34
CA VAL A 90 -6.02 -3.48 -4.37
C VAL A 90 -7.24 -3.13 -3.52
N LEU A 91 -7.11 -3.32 -2.21
CA LEU A 91 -8.11 -2.99 -1.21
C LEU A 91 -7.77 -1.65 -0.55
N GLY A 92 -8.60 -0.66 -0.83
CA GLY A 92 -8.46 0.72 -0.40
C GLY A 92 -7.82 1.61 -1.45
N LEU A 93 -8.33 2.83 -1.57
CA LEU A 93 -7.89 3.89 -2.47
C LEU A 93 -7.80 5.23 -1.75
N THR A 94 -8.57 5.46 -0.66
CA THR A 94 -8.52 6.73 0.07
C THR A 94 -7.11 7.03 0.60
N PHE A 95 -6.82 8.31 0.86
CA PHE A 95 -5.52 8.68 1.44
C PHE A 95 -5.41 8.31 2.93
N LYS A 96 -6.55 8.06 3.59
CA LYS A 96 -6.66 7.76 5.02
C LYS A 96 -7.79 6.77 5.28
N GLU A 97 -7.54 5.86 6.20
CA GLU A 97 -8.55 4.95 6.73
C GLU A 97 -9.83 5.67 7.18
N ASN A 98 -10.96 5.00 6.93
CA ASN A 98 -12.28 5.36 7.42
C ASN A 98 -12.76 6.79 7.07
N VAL A 99 -12.15 7.42 6.07
CA VAL A 99 -12.56 8.71 5.50
C VAL A 99 -12.57 8.61 3.97
N PRO A 100 -13.65 8.98 3.26
CA PRO A 100 -13.81 8.76 1.82
C PRO A 100 -13.02 9.77 0.96
N ASP A 101 -11.94 10.34 1.48
CA ASP A 101 -11.18 11.39 0.82
C ASP A 101 -10.10 10.77 -0.09
N LEU A 102 -10.24 11.01 -1.38
CA LEU A 102 -9.36 10.51 -2.42
C LEU A 102 -8.21 11.47 -2.75
N ARG A 103 -8.23 12.70 -2.25
CA ARG A 103 -7.29 13.74 -2.70
C ARG A 103 -5.87 13.43 -2.26
N ASN A 104 -4.95 13.45 -3.22
CA ASN A 104 -3.53 13.12 -3.01
C ASN A 104 -3.32 11.75 -2.35
N THR A 105 -4.20 10.78 -2.59
CA THR A 105 -3.89 9.39 -2.27
C THR A 105 -2.64 8.97 -3.04
N LYS A 106 -1.76 8.23 -2.35
CA LYS A 106 -0.56 7.65 -2.97
C LYS A 106 -0.76 6.20 -3.38
N VAL A 107 -1.95 5.64 -3.12
CA VAL A 107 -2.33 4.32 -3.62
C VAL A 107 -2.48 4.34 -5.15
N VAL A 108 -2.89 5.45 -5.75
CA VAL A 108 -2.94 5.60 -7.22
C VAL A 108 -1.57 5.46 -7.89
N ASP A 109 -0.51 5.93 -7.22
CA ASP A 109 0.87 5.81 -7.71
C ASP A 109 1.29 4.33 -7.69
N LEU A 110 0.90 3.57 -6.66
CA LEU A 110 1.13 2.12 -6.57
C LEU A 110 0.38 1.36 -7.67
N ILE A 111 -0.91 1.66 -7.86
CA ILE A 111 -1.74 1.06 -8.92
C ILE A 111 -1.12 1.32 -10.30
N SER A 112 -0.69 2.56 -10.55
CA SER A 112 -0.06 2.95 -11.81
C SER A 112 1.26 2.21 -12.04
N ALA A 113 2.09 2.06 -11.00
CA ALA A 113 3.35 1.32 -11.07
C ALA A 113 3.13 -0.17 -11.35
N LEU A 114 2.13 -0.80 -10.71
CA LEU A 114 1.76 -2.20 -10.97
C LEU A 114 1.24 -2.40 -12.41
N LYS A 115 0.36 -1.51 -12.89
CA LYS A 115 -0.13 -1.53 -14.28
C LYS A 115 1.01 -1.32 -15.28
N ALA A 116 1.98 -0.45 -14.98
CA ALA A 116 3.16 -0.22 -15.82
C ALA A 116 4.09 -1.44 -15.91
N GLN A 117 4.07 -2.33 -14.89
CA GLN A 117 4.76 -3.62 -14.92
C GLN A 117 3.98 -4.70 -15.72
N GLY A 118 2.77 -4.37 -16.21
CA GLY A 118 1.95 -5.27 -17.02
C GLY A 118 0.95 -6.12 -16.23
N HIS A 119 0.75 -5.82 -14.95
CA HIS A 119 -0.27 -6.49 -14.13
C HIS A 119 -1.68 -5.95 -14.43
N ASP A 120 -2.67 -6.83 -14.32
CA ASP A 120 -4.08 -6.45 -14.34
C ASP A 120 -4.51 -6.11 -12.92
N VAL A 121 -5.03 -4.90 -12.70
CA VAL A 121 -5.24 -4.36 -11.34
C VAL A 121 -6.69 -3.90 -11.19
N ASP A 122 -7.42 -4.68 -10.40
CA ASP A 122 -8.74 -4.35 -9.89
C ASP A 122 -8.60 -3.58 -8.58
N VAL A 123 -9.49 -2.62 -8.34
CA VAL A 123 -9.48 -1.77 -7.14
C VAL A 123 -10.85 -1.80 -6.49
N HIS A 124 -10.89 -2.03 -5.20
CA HIS A 124 -12.09 -1.90 -4.39
C HIS A 124 -11.79 -0.98 -3.20
N ASP A 125 -12.70 -0.06 -2.89
CA ASP A 125 -12.66 0.76 -1.69
C ASP A 125 -14.02 0.70 -1.00
N ALA A 126 -14.05 0.49 0.32
CA ALA A 126 -15.29 0.27 1.07
C ALA A 126 -16.13 1.55 1.21
N ILE A 127 -15.52 2.73 1.10
CA ILE A 127 -16.17 4.00 1.41
C ILE A 127 -15.93 5.10 0.36
N ALA A 128 -14.95 4.94 -0.54
CA ALA A 128 -14.67 5.93 -1.57
C ALA A 128 -15.81 6.05 -2.58
N ASP A 129 -16.01 7.26 -3.09
CA ASP A 129 -16.97 7.52 -4.16
C ASP A 129 -16.39 7.07 -5.52
N ALA A 130 -17.06 6.10 -6.15
CA ALA A 130 -16.63 5.54 -7.44
C ALA A 130 -16.66 6.57 -8.58
N THR A 131 -17.60 7.54 -8.55
CA THR A 131 -17.67 8.60 -9.56
C THR A 131 -16.49 9.56 -9.40
N GLU A 132 -16.09 9.85 -8.16
CA GLU A 132 -14.92 10.67 -7.87
C GLU A 132 -13.61 9.95 -8.24
N ALA A 133 -13.50 8.65 -7.97
CA ALA A 133 -12.35 7.84 -8.38
C ALA A 133 -12.16 7.84 -9.90
N GLU A 134 -13.23 7.64 -10.66
CA GLU A 134 -13.20 7.71 -12.12
C GLU A 134 -12.84 9.13 -12.61
N ARG A 135 -13.47 10.17 -12.04
CA ARG A 135 -13.22 11.56 -12.43
C ARG A 135 -11.79 12.01 -12.15
N LEU A 136 -11.20 11.62 -11.02
CA LEU A 136 -9.87 12.05 -10.60
C LEU A 136 -8.75 11.21 -11.21
N PHE A 137 -8.97 9.91 -11.37
CA PHE A 137 -7.91 8.96 -11.69
C PHE A 137 -8.19 8.04 -12.89
N GLY A 138 -9.40 8.07 -13.46
CA GLY A 138 -9.83 7.12 -14.48
C GLY A 138 -9.85 5.67 -13.98
N LEU A 139 -10.17 5.51 -12.69
CA LEU A 139 -10.27 4.20 -12.04
C LEU A 139 -11.73 3.84 -11.80
N THR A 140 -12.18 2.78 -12.47
CA THR A 140 -13.42 2.08 -12.13
C THR A 140 -13.18 1.24 -10.87
N LEU A 141 -13.93 1.52 -9.81
CA LEU A 141 -13.93 0.69 -8.61
C LEU A 141 -14.85 -0.52 -8.80
N LEU A 142 -14.49 -1.65 -8.20
CA LEU A 142 -15.40 -2.77 -8.03
C LEU A 142 -16.54 -2.36 -7.07
N ASP A 143 -17.77 -2.69 -7.43
CA ASP A 143 -18.96 -2.43 -6.59
C ASP A 143 -19.00 -3.31 -5.34
N GLY A 144 -18.24 -4.41 -5.34
CA GLY A 144 -18.14 -5.36 -4.25
C GLY A 144 -17.11 -6.44 -4.57
N LEU A 145 -16.92 -7.34 -3.62
CA LEU A 145 -15.90 -8.39 -3.69
C LEU A 145 -16.48 -9.76 -4.06
N ASP A 146 -17.80 -9.89 -4.03
CA ASP A 146 -18.50 -11.14 -4.31
C ASP A 146 -18.38 -11.56 -5.79
N GLY A 147 -18.26 -12.87 -6.02
CA GLY A 147 -18.29 -13.44 -7.37
C GLY A 147 -17.02 -13.24 -8.20
N SER A 148 -16.00 -12.60 -7.65
CA SER A 148 -14.69 -12.48 -8.28
C SER A 148 -13.95 -13.82 -8.26
N GLU A 149 -13.32 -14.19 -9.37
CA GLU A 149 -12.35 -15.29 -9.36
C GLU A 149 -11.16 -14.92 -8.45
N PRO A 150 -10.53 -15.89 -7.77
CA PRO A 150 -9.40 -15.63 -6.91
C PRO A 150 -8.24 -14.95 -7.65
N TYR A 151 -7.61 -14.00 -6.99
CA TYR A 151 -6.51 -13.18 -7.51
C TYR A 151 -5.16 -13.87 -7.33
N ASP A 152 -4.18 -13.50 -8.15
CA ASP A 152 -2.78 -13.91 -7.92
C ASP A 152 -2.19 -13.14 -6.73
N SER A 153 -2.67 -11.92 -6.49
CA SER A 153 -2.32 -11.15 -5.30
C SER A 153 -3.47 -10.27 -4.78
N VAL A 154 -3.56 -10.14 -3.46
CA VAL A 154 -4.44 -9.20 -2.77
C VAL A 154 -3.59 -8.25 -1.95
N ILE A 155 -3.78 -6.95 -2.13
CA ILE A 155 -3.02 -5.89 -1.47
C ILE A 155 -3.95 -5.12 -0.54
N GLY A 156 -3.67 -5.17 0.76
CA GLY A 156 -4.27 -4.28 1.75
C GLY A 156 -3.55 -2.93 1.75
N ALA A 157 -4.07 -1.95 1.02
CA ALA A 157 -3.43 -0.64 0.86
C ALA A 157 -3.88 0.39 1.90
N VAL A 158 -5.14 0.33 2.33
CA VAL A 158 -5.71 1.21 3.35
C VAL A 158 -6.39 0.37 4.43
N CYS A 159 -6.16 0.70 5.69
CA CYS A 159 -6.70 -0.05 6.84
C CYS A 159 -8.12 0.40 7.21
N HIS A 160 -9.08 0.24 6.29
CA HIS A 160 -10.48 0.42 6.66
C HIS A 160 -10.95 -0.66 7.64
N ASP A 161 -11.88 -0.31 8.52
CA ASP A 161 -12.44 -1.26 9.50
C ASP A 161 -13.05 -2.47 8.79
N ASP A 162 -13.70 -2.27 7.63
CA ASP A 162 -14.23 -3.33 6.78
C ASP A 162 -13.18 -4.36 6.34
N TYR A 163 -11.96 -3.93 6.05
CA TYR A 163 -10.86 -4.81 5.63
C TYR A 163 -10.13 -5.41 6.82
N ALA A 164 -9.96 -4.65 7.89
CA ALA A 164 -9.39 -5.15 9.14
C ALA A 164 -10.27 -6.27 9.75
N ALA A 165 -11.57 -6.24 9.49
CA ALA A 165 -12.51 -7.27 9.91
C ALA A 165 -12.45 -8.57 9.09
N PHE A 166 -11.68 -8.63 8.00
CA PHE A 166 -11.55 -9.85 7.20
C PHE A 166 -10.98 -11.00 8.02
N SER A 167 -11.61 -12.17 7.87
CA SER A 167 -11.14 -13.41 8.47
C SER A 167 -10.04 -14.05 7.62
N ASN A 168 -9.33 -15.02 8.21
CA ASN A 168 -8.39 -15.86 7.47
C ASN A 168 -9.06 -16.52 6.24
N ASP A 169 -10.24 -17.12 6.45
CA ASP A 169 -10.96 -17.82 5.39
C ASP A 169 -11.37 -16.85 4.27
N THR A 170 -11.78 -15.63 4.61
CA THR A 170 -12.10 -14.58 3.62
C THR A 170 -10.89 -14.28 2.75
N LEU A 171 -9.73 -14.01 3.35
CA LEU A 171 -8.52 -13.66 2.63
C LEU A 171 -7.98 -14.81 1.78
N THR A 172 -7.99 -16.02 2.31
CA THR A 172 -7.51 -17.22 1.60
C THR A 172 -8.41 -17.58 0.41
N LEU A 173 -9.71 -17.30 0.47
CA LEU A 173 -10.63 -17.47 -0.66
C LEU A 173 -10.45 -16.43 -1.77
N MET A 174 -9.95 -15.23 -1.43
CA MET A 174 -9.72 -14.16 -2.41
C MET A 174 -8.45 -14.37 -3.25
N VAL A 175 -7.57 -15.28 -2.83
CA VAL A 175 -6.27 -15.50 -3.46
C VAL A 175 -6.18 -16.93 -3.99
N LYS A 176 -5.52 -17.12 -5.14
CA LYS A 176 -5.24 -18.44 -5.69
C LYS A 176 -4.31 -19.22 -4.75
N PRO A 177 -4.28 -20.56 -4.83
CA PRO A 177 -3.23 -21.36 -4.20
C PRO A 177 -1.84 -20.83 -4.57
N ASP A 178 -0.94 -20.75 -3.58
CA ASP A 178 0.39 -20.14 -3.66
C ASP A 178 0.44 -18.64 -4.02
N GLY A 179 -0.71 -17.96 -4.03
CA GLY A 179 -0.80 -16.53 -4.31
C GLY A 179 -0.36 -15.66 -3.13
N LEU A 180 -0.32 -14.34 -3.36
CA LEU A 180 0.38 -13.39 -2.49
C LEU A 180 -0.57 -12.41 -1.79
N ILE A 181 -0.59 -12.42 -0.47
CA ILE A 181 -1.19 -11.35 0.34
C ILE A 181 -0.12 -10.33 0.72
N VAL A 182 -0.35 -9.08 0.36
CA VAL A 182 0.51 -7.94 0.68
C VAL A 182 -0.21 -7.05 1.68
N ASP A 183 0.32 -6.95 2.90
CA ASP A 183 -0.28 -6.16 3.98
C ASP A 183 0.57 -4.91 4.24
N LEU A 184 0.23 -3.80 3.58
CA LEU A 184 1.00 -2.55 3.67
C LEU A 184 0.81 -1.84 5.01
N LYS A 185 -0.31 -2.09 5.68
CA LYS A 185 -0.68 -1.43 6.94
C LYS A 185 -0.51 -2.32 8.16
N GLY A 186 -0.21 -3.60 7.97
CA GLY A 186 -0.05 -4.57 9.06
C GLY A 186 -1.38 -4.97 9.71
N MET A 187 -2.51 -4.80 9.03
CA MET A 187 -3.85 -5.04 9.59
C MET A 187 -4.20 -6.52 9.74
N TRP A 188 -3.52 -7.41 9.03
CA TRP A 188 -3.77 -8.86 9.05
C TRP A 188 -2.63 -9.65 9.70
N ARG A 189 -1.67 -8.97 10.34
CA ARG A 189 -0.47 -9.60 10.92
C ARG A 189 -0.79 -10.74 11.90
N ALA A 190 -1.86 -10.60 12.68
CA ALA A 190 -2.28 -11.58 13.67
C ALA A 190 -3.00 -12.80 13.09
N LEU A 191 -3.37 -12.78 11.81
CA LEU A 191 -4.04 -13.91 11.15
C LEU A 191 -3.02 -14.99 10.78
N ASP A 192 -3.41 -16.25 10.93
CA ASP A 192 -2.64 -17.40 10.44
C ASP A 192 -3.16 -17.78 9.06
N LEU A 193 -2.47 -17.35 7.99
CA LEU A 193 -2.88 -17.58 6.59
C LEU A 193 -2.62 -19.01 6.09
N GLY A 194 -2.05 -19.88 6.92
CA GLY A 194 -1.64 -21.22 6.53
C GLY A 194 -0.42 -21.23 5.58
N SER A 195 -0.08 -22.42 5.07
CA SER A 195 1.07 -22.63 4.18
C SER A 195 0.80 -22.31 2.72
N ASP A 196 -0.48 -22.30 2.33
CA ASP A 196 -0.89 -22.31 0.92
C ASP A 196 -1.00 -20.89 0.35
N VAL A 197 -0.73 -19.87 1.17
CA VAL A 197 -0.74 -18.45 0.79
C VAL A 197 0.56 -17.80 1.25
N LYS A 198 1.17 -17.03 0.36
CA LYS A 198 2.39 -16.27 0.67
C LYS A 198 2.01 -14.94 1.30
N ARG A 199 2.79 -14.50 2.29
CA ARG A 199 2.68 -13.16 2.88
C ARG A 199 3.86 -12.28 2.48
N MET A 200 3.58 -11.00 2.28
CA MET A 200 4.57 -9.93 2.23
C MET A 200 4.14 -8.79 3.15
N GLU A 201 5.06 -8.39 4.04
CA GLU A 201 4.99 -7.20 4.87
C GLU A 201 6.07 -6.21 4.41
N ILE A 202 5.91 -4.91 4.72
CA ILE A 202 6.87 -3.86 4.35
C ILE A 202 7.50 -3.24 5.60
#